data_AF-A0A7Y5WPJ0-F1
#
_entry.id   AF-A0A7Y5WPJ0-F1
#
_cell.length_a   1.000
_cell.length_b   1.000
_cell.length_c   1.000
_cell.angle_alpha   90.00
_cell.angle_beta   90.00
_cell.angle_gamma   90.00
#
_symmetry.space_group_name_H-M   'P 1'
#
loop_
_entity.id
_entity.type
_entity.pdbx_description
1 polymer ?
#
loop_
_entity_poly.entity_id
_entity_poly.type
_entity_poly.pdbx_seq_one_letter_code
_entity_poly.pdbx_strand_id
1 'polypeptide(L)'
;MALLGVPLAAQDDAPLRLDVARFTAVYYPPDALLARSLLAGAARADSFPWLPRPRQRVLIAIAPDAARFRAWAGTSAPEWGVALAFPESRRIVMHGRAAGSDAGDPQEVLRHELAHLALHERLGDRPPRWFDEGYASVAAREWRRDDILAANVALALRGAPSLEQLDASFAGGSVAAQSAYALSYRAVTELASLDPERGLSLFFEYWTHSPSMDVAVRRAFGTTLAGFEHEFQTRTRRRYGGLALFADLSLLLLVLSVLLFPFFIARRMRDRRRLAALLAADAAAERAEQASALAMLLAEGGVAPSSASEAEAADPAGTLPVSSPDEPTSGLPQRRSDGVSDDGTVA
;
A
#
# COMPACT_ATOMS: atom_id res chain seq x y z
N MET A 1 -26.14 -65.12 -10.37
CA MET A 1 -26.21 -63.97 -9.44
C MET A 1 -25.12 -62.99 -9.82
N ALA A 2 -25.53 -61.74 -10.06
CA ALA A 2 -24.79 -60.73 -10.80
C ALA A 2 -23.47 -60.30 -10.14
N LEU A 3 -22.41 -60.22 -10.96
CA LEU A 3 -21.24 -59.39 -10.72
C LEU A 3 -21.71 -57.94 -10.67
N LEU A 4 -21.75 -57.36 -9.47
CA LEU A 4 -21.96 -55.93 -9.27
C LEU A 4 -20.78 -55.20 -9.91
N GLY A 5 -21.06 -54.54 -11.04
CA GLY A 5 -20.13 -53.62 -11.67
C GLY A 5 -19.71 -52.56 -10.67
N VAL A 6 -18.40 -52.43 -10.47
CA VAL A 6 -17.80 -51.25 -9.86
C VAL A 6 -18.32 -50.04 -10.64
N PRO A 7 -18.91 -49.02 -10.00
CA PRO A 7 -19.49 -47.90 -10.72
C PRO A 7 -18.37 -47.17 -11.48
N LEU A 8 -18.63 -46.84 -12.74
CA LEU A 8 -17.77 -46.07 -13.64
C LEU A 8 -17.35 -44.69 -13.09
N ALA A 9 -17.89 -44.24 -11.95
CA ALA A 9 -17.59 -42.97 -11.32
C ALA A 9 -16.12 -42.84 -10.84
N ALA A 10 -15.40 -43.94 -10.65
CA ALA A 10 -14.00 -43.89 -10.22
C ALA A 10 -13.02 -43.36 -11.28
N GLN A 11 -13.44 -43.29 -12.56
CA GLN A 11 -12.61 -42.73 -13.64
C GLN A 11 -12.77 -41.21 -13.84
N ASP A 12 -13.87 -40.62 -13.36
CA ASP A 12 -14.13 -39.17 -13.53
C ASP A 12 -13.26 -38.28 -12.63
N ASP A 13 -12.56 -38.86 -11.66
CA ASP A 13 -11.65 -38.20 -10.71
C ASP A 13 -10.17 -38.55 -10.94
N ALA A 14 -9.82 -39.22 -12.05
CA ALA A 14 -8.42 -39.47 -12.35
C ALA A 14 -7.74 -38.19 -12.84
N PRO A 15 -6.50 -37.90 -12.37
CA PRO A 15 -5.77 -36.75 -12.88
C PRO A 15 -5.42 -36.98 -14.36
N LEU A 16 -5.79 -36.00 -15.17
CA LEU A 16 -5.46 -35.91 -16.59
C LEU A 16 -4.05 -35.37 -16.78
N ARG A 17 -3.48 -35.68 -17.94
CA ARG A 17 -2.15 -35.23 -18.34
C ARG A 17 -2.22 -34.40 -19.62
N LEU A 18 -1.48 -33.31 -19.65
CA LEU A 18 -1.28 -32.49 -20.85
C LEU A 18 0.22 -32.19 -21.00
N ASP A 19 0.75 -32.35 -22.21
CA ASP A 19 2.15 -32.08 -22.52
C ASP A 19 2.25 -30.93 -23.55
N VAL A 20 3.09 -29.94 -23.28
CA VAL A 20 3.40 -28.83 -24.19
C VAL A 20 4.89 -28.50 -24.06
N ALA A 21 5.63 -28.61 -25.17
CA ALA A 21 7.08 -28.41 -25.20
C ALA A 21 7.81 -29.27 -24.12
N ARG A 22 8.53 -28.63 -23.19
CA ARG A 22 9.22 -29.32 -22.07
C ARG A 22 8.35 -29.46 -20.81
N PHE A 23 7.11 -28.98 -20.84
CA PHE A 23 6.22 -28.95 -19.69
C PHE A 23 5.16 -30.05 -19.78
N THR A 24 4.92 -30.67 -18.63
CA THR A 24 3.83 -31.60 -18.41
C THR A 24 2.94 -31.04 -17.31
N ALA A 25 1.64 -30.88 -17.54
CA ALA A 25 0.67 -30.70 -16.46
C ALA A 25 0.02 -32.02 -16.09
N VAL A 26 -0.19 -32.21 -14.78
CA VAL A 26 -1.09 -33.21 -14.21
C VAL A 26 -2.14 -32.47 -13.40
N TYR A 27 -3.42 -32.67 -13.74
CA TYR A 27 -4.53 -31.85 -13.24
C TYR A 27 -5.84 -32.63 -13.23
N TYR A 28 -6.83 -32.19 -12.45
CA TYR A 28 -8.16 -32.82 -12.44
C TYR A 28 -9.08 -32.20 -13.49
N PRO A 29 -10.09 -32.91 -14.04
CA PRO A 29 -10.94 -32.42 -15.12
C PRO A 29 -11.49 -30.99 -14.95
N PRO A 30 -11.90 -30.53 -13.74
CA PRO A 30 -12.24 -29.14 -13.53
C PRO A 30 -11.14 -28.20 -14.02
N ASP A 31 -9.89 -28.38 -13.60
CA ASP A 31 -8.75 -27.50 -13.89
C ASP A 31 -8.22 -27.52 -15.34
N ALA A 32 -8.89 -28.20 -16.27
CA ALA A 32 -8.43 -28.34 -17.65
C ALA A 32 -8.12 -27.01 -18.36
N LEU A 33 -8.96 -25.99 -18.16
CA LEU A 33 -8.72 -24.65 -18.74
C LEU A 33 -7.50 -23.96 -18.10
N LEU A 34 -7.32 -24.09 -16.79
CA LEU A 34 -6.18 -23.54 -16.07
C LEU A 34 -4.90 -24.23 -16.54
N ALA A 35 -4.88 -25.56 -16.60
CA ALA A 35 -3.74 -26.35 -17.09
C ALA A 35 -3.32 -25.95 -18.51
N ARG A 36 -4.29 -25.84 -19.44
CA ARG A 36 -4.02 -25.38 -20.82
C ARG A 36 -3.45 -23.98 -20.86
N SER A 37 -4.03 -23.06 -20.09
CA SER A 37 -3.57 -21.67 -20.00
C SER A 37 -2.13 -21.60 -19.46
N LEU A 38 -1.85 -22.28 -18.35
CA LEU A 38 -0.53 -22.33 -17.71
C LEU A 38 0.54 -22.91 -18.63
N LEU A 39 0.27 -24.04 -19.29
CA LEU A 39 1.24 -24.67 -20.19
C LEU A 39 1.50 -23.81 -21.44
N ALA A 40 0.46 -23.19 -21.99
CA ALA A 40 0.61 -22.31 -23.13
C ALA A 40 1.43 -21.05 -22.75
N GLY A 41 1.19 -20.48 -21.56
CA GLY A 41 1.98 -19.36 -21.03
C GLY A 41 3.44 -19.74 -20.79
N ALA A 42 3.68 -20.85 -20.09
CA ALA A 42 5.01 -21.38 -19.83
C ALA A 42 5.79 -21.63 -21.12
N ALA A 43 5.18 -22.27 -22.12
CA ALA A 43 5.83 -22.54 -23.40
C ALA A 43 6.15 -21.27 -24.20
N ARG A 44 5.27 -20.26 -24.18
CA ARG A 44 5.51 -18.96 -24.84
C ARG A 44 6.64 -18.17 -24.18
N ALA A 45 6.75 -18.22 -22.86
CA ALA A 45 7.67 -17.39 -22.08
C ALA A 45 8.79 -18.21 -21.42
N ASP A 46 9.23 -19.30 -22.06
CA ASP A 46 10.25 -20.25 -21.61
C ASP A 46 11.70 -19.72 -21.77
N SER A 47 11.88 -18.45 -21.46
CA SER A 47 13.17 -17.78 -21.38
C SER A 47 13.20 -16.91 -20.12
N PHE A 48 14.30 -16.99 -19.40
CA PHE A 48 14.50 -16.30 -18.13
C PHE A 48 15.63 -15.27 -18.29
N PRO A 49 15.53 -14.09 -17.65
CA PRO A 49 16.55 -13.06 -17.77
C PRO A 49 17.94 -13.60 -17.46
N TRP A 50 18.90 -13.32 -18.35
CA TRP A 50 20.33 -13.58 -18.18
C TRP A 50 20.76 -15.05 -18.07
N LEU A 51 19.82 -16.00 -18.08
CA LEU A 51 20.12 -17.44 -18.09
C LEU A 51 20.05 -18.01 -19.51
N PRO A 52 20.84 -19.05 -19.83
CA PRO A 52 20.60 -19.85 -21.01
C PRO A 52 19.22 -20.51 -20.91
N ARG A 53 18.61 -20.81 -22.07
CA ARG A 53 17.30 -21.45 -22.11
C ARG A 53 17.34 -22.82 -21.39
N PRO A 54 16.49 -23.04 -20.36
CA PRO A 54 16.45 -24.32 -19.65
C PRO A 54 16.05 -25.47 -20.57
N ARG A 55 16.59 -26.66 -20.32
CA ARG A 55 16.36 -27.86 -21.14
C ARG A 55 15.64 -28.97 -20.39
N GLN A 56 15.62 -28.92 -19.06
CA GLN A 56 15.01 -29.97 -18.26
C GLN A 56 13.49 -29.98 -18.45
N ARG A 57 12.92 -31.19 -18.52
CA ARG A 57 11.47 -31.38 -18.49
C ARG A 57 10.94 -31.07 -17.09
N VAL A 58 9.80 -30.39 -17.03
CA VAL A 58 9.18 -29.95 -15.78
C VAL A 58 7.77 -30.51 -15.66
N LEU A 59 7.46 -31.06 -14.49
CA LEU A 59 6.13 -31.51 -14.12
C LEU A 59 5.41 -30.43 -13.31
N ILE A 60 4.24 -29.99 -13.75
CA ILE A 60 3.38 -29.02 -13.09
C ILE A 60 2.15 -29.76 -12.58
N ALA A 61 2.09 -30.02 -11.27
CA ALA A 61 0.97 -30.68 -10.62
C ALA A 61 -0.02 -29.63 -10.09
N ILE A 62 -1.23 -29.61 -10.64
CA ILE A 62 -2.29 -28.67 -10.27
C ILE A 62 -3.24 -29.38 -9.31
N ALA A 63 -3.18 -28.99 -8.04
CA ALA A 63 -3.96 -29.61 -6.97
C ALA A 63 -5.39 -29.04 -6.95
N PRO A 64 -6.43 -29.87 -7.03
CA PRO A 64 -7.81 -29.41 -7.13
C PRO A 64 -8.29 -28.68 -5.87
N ASP A 65 -7.69 -28.97 -4.71
CA ASP A 65 -8.05 -28.42 -3.41
C ASP A 65 -6.83 -28.27 -2.49
N ALA A 66 -7.03 -27.58 -1.37
CA ALA A 66 -5.97 -27.32 -0.39
C ALA A 66 -5.44 -28.59 0.29
N ALA A 67 -6.27 -29.62 0.49
CA ALA A 67 -5.85 -30.87 1.12
C ALA A 67 -4.89 -31.64 0.20
N ARG A 68 -5.21 -31.73 -1.09
CA ARG A 68 -4.35 -32.34 -2.11
C ARG A 68 -3.08 -31.54 -2.30
N PHE A 69 -3.16 -30.21 -2.29
CA PHE A 69 -1.98 -29.35 -2.37
C PHE A 69 -1.01 -29.66 -1.23
N ARG A 70 -1.48 -29.67 0.03
CA ARG A 70 -0.64 -30.02 1.19
C ARG A 70 -0.06 -31.43 1.08
N ALA A 71 -0.86 -32.40 0.62
CA ALA A 71 -0.39 -33.77 0.42
C ALA A 71 0.73 -33.87 -0.62
N TRP A 72 0.69 -33.08 -1.69
CA TRP A 72 1.71 -33.06 -2.73
C TRP A 72 2.91 -32.17 -2.42
N ALA A 73 2.69 -31.11 -1.63
CA ALA A 73 3.71 -30.17 -1.19
C ALA A 73 4.56 -30.72 -0.04
N GLY A 74 3.97 -31.57 0.81
CA GLY A 74 4.62 -32.12 1.99
C GLY A 74 4.52 -31.21 3.21
N THR A 75 5.06 -31.68 4.33
CA THR A 75 4.95 -31.03 5.66
C THR A 75 5.85 -29.80 5.84
N SER A 76 6.80 -29.57 4.94
CA SER A 76 7.76 -28.45 5.00
C SER A 76 7.29 -27.22 4.22
N ALA A 77 6.11 -27.29 3.58
CA ALA A 77 5.54 -26.22 2.79
C ALA A 77 5.10 -25.05 3.70
N PRO A 78 5.49 -23.79 3.40
CA PRO A 78 4.96 -22.62 4.10
C PRO A 78 3.44 -22.56 3.97
N GLU A 79 2.74 -22.22 5.05
CA GLU A 79 1.27 -22.17 5.08
C GLU A 79 0.65 -21.15 4.10
N TRP A 80 1.43 -20.18 3.65
CA TRP A 80 1.03 -19.11 2.73
C TRP A 80 1.45 -19.36 1.26
N GLY A 81 2.16 -20.45 0.97
CA GLY A 81 2.64 -20.75 -0.39
C GLY A 81 1.51 -21.19 -1.30
N VAL A 82 1.24 -20.42 -2.37
CA VAL A 82 0.19 -20.72 -3.37
C VAL A 82 0.68 -21.63 -4.51
N ALA A 83 2.00 -21.72 -4.63
CA ALA A 83 2.73 -22.67 -5.45
C ALA A 83 4.09 -22.97 -4.80
N LEU A 84 4.70 -24.09 -5.17
CA LEU A 84 6.01 -24.51 -4.71
C LEU A 84 6.79 -25.26 -5.79
N ALA A 85 8.02 -24.82 -6.05
CA ALA A 85 9.00 -25.51 -6.86
C ALA A 85 9.82 -26.51 -6.03
N PHE A 86 10.08 -27.67 -6.63
CA PHE A 86 10.93 -28.73 -6.11
C PHE A 86 12.06 -29.00 -7.12
N PRO A 87 13.19 -28.26 -7.04
CA PRO A 87 14.29 -28.35 -8.00
C PRO A 87 14.81 -29.77 -8.25
N GLU A 88 15.04 -30.54 -7.18
CA GLU A 88 15.57 -31.91 -7.26
C GLU A 88 14.68 -32.85 -8.10
N SER A 89 13.36 -32.67 -8.02
CA SER A 89 12.38 -33.48 -8.74
C SER A 89 11.83 -32.80 -10.00
N ARG A 90 12.29 -31.58 -10.32
CA ARG A 90 11.86 -30.77 -11.47
C ARG A 90 10.34 -30.63 -11.52
N ARG A 91 9.75 -30.42 -10.35
CA ARG A 91 8.31 -30.43 -10.15
C ARG A 91 7.86 -29.12 -9.56
N ILE A 92 6.70 -28.64 -9.99
CA ILE A 92 5.99 -27.52 -9.39
C ILE A 92 4.64 -28.06 -8.92
N VAL A 93 4.23 -27.68 -7.72
CA VAL A 93 2.88 -27.93 -7.20
C VAL A 93 2.17 -26.59 -7.10
N MET A 94 0.96 -26.49 -7.66
CA MET A 94 0.17 -25.26 -7.66
C MET A 94 -1.25 -25.54 -7.20
N HIS A 95 -1.88 -24.52 -6.61
CA HIS A 95 -3.31 -24.52 -6.39
C HIS A 95 -4.11 -24.49 -7.70
N GLY A 96 -5.14 -25.33 -7.77
CA GLY A 96 -6.18 -25.29 -8.79
C GLY A 96 -7.23 -24.23 -8.46
N ARG A 97 -8.23 -24.11 -9.32
CA ARG A 97 -9.20 -22.99 -9.27
C ARG A 97 -9.98 -22.86 -7.96
N ALA A 98 -10.20 -23.97 -7.26
CA ALA A 98 -11.06 -24.00 -6.07
C ALA A 98 -10.32 -23.61 -4.79
N ALA A 99 -9.00 -23.38 -4.84
CA ALA A 99 -8.18 -23.17 -3.66
C ALA A 99 -8.03 -21.69 -3.21
N GLY A 100 -8.86 -20.78 -3.72
CA GLY A 100 -8.94 -19.39 -3.25
C GLY A 100 -8.21 -18.38 -4.14
N SER A 101 -8.78 -17.18 -4.26
CA SER A 101 -8.39 -16.13 -5.21
C SER A 101 -7.32 -15.14 -4.71
N ASP A 102 -6.84 -15.27 -3.46
CA ASP A 102 -5.89 -14.34 -2.86
C ASP A 102 -4.43 -14.52 -3.36
N ALA A 103 -4.21 -15.45 -4.29
CA ALA A 103 -2.90 -15.91 -4.74
C ALA A 103 -2.20 -15.06 -5.82
N GLY A 104 -2.83 -13.99 -6.32
CA GLY A 104 -2.33 -13.25 -7.48
C GLY A 104 -2.60 -13.96 -8.82
N ASP A 105 -1.97 -13.52 -9.92
CA ASP A 105 -2.12 -14.15 -11.24
C ASP A 105 -1.38 -15.51 -11.27
N PRO A 106 -2.07 -16.65 -11.50
CA PRO A 106 -1.43 -17.96 -11.59
C PRO A 106 -0.31 -18.05 -12.64
N GLN A 107 -0.34 -17.22 -13.70
CA GLN A 107 0.74 -17.16 -14.70
C GLN A 107 2.01 -16.54 -14.14
N GLU A 108 1.88 -15.46 -13.36
CA GLU A 108 3.02 -14.81 -12.70
C GLU A 108 3.60 -15.74 -11.64
N VAL A 109 2.75 -16.39 -10.83
CA VAL A 109 3.17 -17.38 -9.84
C VAL A 109 3.91 -18.55 -10.51
N LEU A 110 3.36 -19.14 -11.58
CA LEU A 110 4.06 -20.21 -12.30
C LEU A 110 5.40 -19.74 -12.86
N ARG A 111 5.46 -18.50 -13.35
CA ARG A 111 6.70 -17.93 -13.89
C ARG A 111 7.76 -17.77 -12.79
N HIS A 112 7.37 -17.39 -11.58
CA HIS A 112 8.23 -17.34 -10.39
C HIS A 112 8.79 -18.74 -10.08
N GLU A 113 7.92 -19.75 -9.97
CA GLU A 113 8.35 -21.12 -9.67
C GLU A 113 9.24 -21.73 -10.77
N LEU A 114 8.96 -21.42 -12.03
CA LEU A 114 9.82 -21.86 -13.15
C LEU A 114 11.19 -21.16 -13.15
N ALA A 115 11.27 -19.94 -12.62
CA ALA A 115 12.54 -19.22 -12.51
C ALA A 115 13.46 -19.86 -11.47
N HIS A 116 12.92 -20.36 -10.35
CA HIS A 116 13.67 -21.22 -9.41
C HIS A 116 14.24 -22.44 -10.12
N LEU A 117 13.42 -23.20 -10.85
CA LEU A 117 13.90 -24.38 -11.58
C LEU A 117 14.98 -24.03 -12.63
N ALA A 118 14.82 -22.91 -13.34
CA ALA A 118 15.81 -22.45 -14.32
C ALA A 118 17.14 -22.07 -13.65
N LEU A 119 17.09 -21.39 -12.50
CA LEU A 119 18.27 -21.01 -11.74
C LEU A 119 19.00 -22.24 -11.19
N HIS A 120 18.26 -23.17 -10.60
CA HIS A 120 18.79 -24.42 -10.07
C HIS A 120 19.33 -25.36 -11.15
N GLU A 121 18.75 -25.38 -12.36
CA GLU A 121 19.34 -26.10 -13.50
C GLU A 121 20.75 -25.56 -13.83
N ARG A 122 20.98 -24.26 -13.66
CA ARG A 122 22.28 -23.62 -13.95
C ARG A 122 23.26 -23.73 -12.79
N LEU A 123 22.82 -23.52 -11.56
CA LEU A 123 23.70 -23.31 -10.40
C LEU A 123 23.64 -24.44 -9.36
N GLY A 124 22.64 -25.32 -9.41
CA GLY A 124 22.31 -26.24 -8.32
C GLY A 124 21.93 -25.49 -7.05
N ASP A 125 22.20 -26.07 -5.88
CA ASP A 125 21.86 -25.51 -4.56
C ASP A 125 22.83 -24.41 -4.06
N ARG A 126 23.60 -23.81 -4.97
CA ARG A 126 24.58 -22.77 -4.65
C ARG A 126 23.96 -21.41 -4.29
N PRO A 127 22.84 -20.96 -4.89
CA PRO A 127 22.29 -19.66 -4.58
C PRO A 127 21.84 -19.56 -3.11
N PRO A 128 22.20 -18.49 -2.38
CA PRO A 128 21.53 -18.19 -1.12
C PRO A 128 20.06 -17.86 -1.39
N ARG A 129 19.21 -18.08 -0.39
CA ARG A 129 17.76 -17.94 -0.51
C ARG A 129 17.34 -16.54 -0.94
N TRP A 130 17.95 -15.48 -0.41
CA TRP A 130 17.64 -14.11 -0.85
C TRP A 130 17.88 -13.92 -2.35
N PHE A 131 18.90 -14.56 -2.92
CA PHE A 131 19.19 -14.43 -4.34
C PHE A 131 18.23 -15.27 -5.18
N ASP A 132 17.92 -16.49 -4.73
CA ASP A 132 16.97 -17.38 -5.39
C ASP A 132 15.58 -16.74 -5.51
N GLU A 133 15.06 -16.25 -4.38
CA GLU A 133 13.76 -15.57 -4.28
C GLU A 133 13.76 -14.24 -5.04
N GLY A 134 14.83 -13.46 -4.93
CA GLY A 134 14.96 -12.19 -5.65
C GLY A 134 15.03 -12.38 -7.16
N TYR A 135 15.77 -13.38 -7.64
CA TYR A 135 15.86 -13.71 -9.06
C TYR A 135 14.52 -14.17 -9.61
N ALA A 136 13.81 -15.04 -8.88
CA ALA A 136 12.50 -15.51 -9.28
C ALA A 136 11.49 -14.36 -9.39
N SER A 137 11.47 -13.43 -8.43
CA SER A 137 10.62 -12.23 -8.50
C SER A 137 10.96 -11.31 -9.68
N VAL A 138 12.26 -11.13 -9.99
CA VAL A 138 12.70 -10.35 -11.16
C VAL A 138 12.25 -11.03 -12.46
N ALA A 139 12.46 -12.33 -12.57
CA ALA A 139 12.07 -13.10 -13.74
C ALA A 139 10.55 -13.09 -13.94
N ALA A 140 9.78 -13.17 -12.86
CA ALA A 140 8.32 -13.12 -12.84
C ALA A 140 7.75 -11.71 -13.05
N ARG A 141 8.59 -10.66 -13.14
CA ARG A 141 8.17 -9.27 -13.35
C ARG A 141 7.25 -8.75 -12.24
N GLU A 142 7.57 -9.09 -10.99
CA GLU A 142 6.81 -8.64 -9.83
C GLU A 142 7.15 -7.20 -9.44
N TRP A 143 6.83 -6.23 -10.30
CA TRP A 143 7.26 -4.83 -10.14
C TRP A 143 6.65 -4.11 -8.91
N ARG A 144 5.60 -4.67 -8.29
CA ARG A 144 4.83 -4.03 -7.20
C ARG A 144 5.47 -4.16 -5.81
N ARG A 145 6.74 -4.54 -5.73
CA ARG A 145 7.44 -4.77 -4.45
C ARG A 145 7.94 -3.47 -3.80
N ASP A 146 8.10 -2.39 -4.54
CA ASP A 146 8.58 -1.10 -4.01
C ASP A 146 7.61 -0.46 -3.00
N ASP A 147 6.30 -0.60 -3.22
CA ASP A 147 5.26 -0.10 -2.30
C ASP A 147 5.32 -0.79 -0.93
N ILE A 148 5.62 -2.10 -0.93
CA ILE A 148 5.78 -2.91 0.30
C ILE A 148 6.97 -2.38 1.12
N LEU A 149 8.07 -2.03 0.45
CA LEU A 149 9.26 -1.47 1.12
C LEU A 149 9.00 -0.07 1.67
N ALA A 150 8.26 0.77 0.95
CA ALA A 150 7.90 2.12 1.40
C ALA A 150 7.02 2.09 2.66
N ALA A 151 6.15 1.09 2.79
CA ALA A 151 5.33 0.88 3.98
C ALA A 151 6.12 0.30 5.18
N ASN A 152 7.35 -0.19 4.97
CA ASN A 152 8.13 -0.83 6.03
C ASN A 152 8.86 0.20 6.92
N VAL A 153 8.23 0.53 8.06
CA VAL A 153 8.78 1.45 9.07
C VAL A 153 10.13 1.01 9.62
N ALA A 154 10.36 -0.30 9.76
CA ALA A 154 11.65 -0.80 10.27
C ALA A 154 12.80 -0.51 9.30
N LEU A 155 12.54 -0.56 7.99
CA LEU A 155 13.52 -0.19 6.96
C LEU A 155 13.86 1.31 7.02
N ALA A 156 12.87 2.16 7.29
CA ALA A 156 13.08 3.60 7.45
C ALA A 156 13.90 3.93 8.71
N LEU A 157 13.68 3.23 9.82
CA LEU A 157 14.35 3.47 11.10
C LEU A 157 15.74 2.81 11.20
N ARG A 158 15.88 1.57 10.75
CA ARG A 158 17.10 0.75 10.95
C ARG A 158 17.96 0.62 9.68
N GLY A 159 17.44 1.01 8.53
CA GLY A 159 18.08 0.75 7.24
C GLY A 159 17.89 -0.70 6.77
N ALA A 160 18.47 -1.02 5.62
CA ALA A 160 18.38 -2.37 5.06
C ALA A 160 19.23 -3.37 5.86
N PRO A 161 18.75 -4.62 6.04
CA PRO A 161 19.54 -5.69 6.65
C PRO A 161 20.77 -6.06 5.79
N SER A 162 21.72 -6.80 6.36
CA SER A 162 22.73 -7.50 5.56
C SER A 162 22.08 -8.58 4.69
N LEU A 163 22.76 -9.02 3.63
CA LEU A 163 22.29 -10.11 2.78
C LEU A 163 22.17 -11.42 3.57
N GLU A 164 23.05 -11.64 4.54
CA GLU A 164 22.96 -12.77 5.47
C GLU A 164 21.72 -12.70 6.38
N GLN A 165 21.44 -11.51 6.94
CA GLN A 165 20.23 -11.28 7.74
C GLN A 165 18.96 -11.40 6.89
N LEU A 166 19.02 -10.94 5.64
CA LEU A 166 17.94 -11.10 4.67
C LEU A 166 17.68 -12.58 4.39
N ASP A 167 18.73 -13.38 4.20
CA ASP A 167 18.64 -14.83 4.03
C ASP A 167 17.96 -15.52 5.23
N ALA A 168 18.40 -15.16 6.44
CA ALA A 168 17.84 -15.68 7.68
C ALA A 168 16.37 -15.27 7.91
N SER A 169 15.95 -14.12 7.37
CA SER A 169 14.61 -13.58 7.58
C SER A 169 13.50 -14.43 6.96
N PHE A 170 13.83 -15.25 5.95
CA PHE A 170 12.86 -16.14 5.32
C PHE A 170 12.48 -17.36 6.18
N ALA A 171 13.18 -17.60 7.30
CA ALA A 171 12.75 -18.55 8.32
C ALA A 171 11.67 -17.95 9.27
N GLY A 172 11.39 -16.65 9.17
CA GLY A 172 10.38 -15.95 9.95
C GLY A 172 8.95 -16.06 9.39
N GLY A 173 7.98 -15.51 10.12
CA GLY A 173 6.56 -15.52 9.74
C GLY A 173 6.21 -14.73 8.46
N SER A 174 4.94 -14.78 8.04
CA SER A 174 4.46 -14.30 6.73
C SER A 174 4.72 -12.82 6.42
N VAL A 175 4.60 -11.91 7.39
CA VAL A 175 4.86 -10.47 7.19
C VAL A 175 6.35 -10.17 7.00
N ALA A 176 7.21 -10.85 7.77
CA ALA A 176 8.65 -10.76 7.59
C ALA A 176 9.06 -11.26 6.20
N ALA A 177 8.41 -12.34 5.73
CA ALA A 177 8.64 -12.90 4.41
C ALA A 177 8.34 -11.90 3.28
N GLN A 178 7.21 -11.17 3.31
CA GLN A 178 6.88 -10.20 2.23
C GLN A 178 7.92 -9.09 2.06
N SER A 179 8.44 -8.56 3.17
CA SER A 179 9.52 -7.57 3.12
C SER A 179 10.84 -8.19 2.65
N ALA A 180 11.11 -9.44 3.02
CA ALA A 180 12.28 -10.18 2.56
C ALA A 180 12.25 -10.41 1.04
N TYR A 181 11.09 -10.82 0.49
CA TYR A 181 10.85 -10.92 -0.94
C TYR A 181 11.11 -9.60 -1.67
N ALA A 182 10.55 -8.51 -1.16
CA ALA A 182 10.70 -7.21 -1.78
C ALA A 182 12.15 -6.68 -1.74
N LEU A 183 12.87 -6.87 -0.63
CA LEU A 183 14.29 -6.52 -0.52
C LEU A 183 15.16 -7.38 -1.42
N SER A 184 14.85 -8.68 -1.52
CA SER A 184 15.56 -9.64 -2.37
C SER A 184 15.43 -9.30 -3.85
N TYR A 185 14.20 -9.03 -4.31
CA TYR A 185 13.91 -8.53 -5.66
C TYR A 185 14.76 -7.30 -5.98
N ARG A 186 14.79 -6.33 -5.06
CA ARG A 186 15.54 -5.10 -5.23
C ARG A 186 17.05 -5.34 -5.27
N ALA A 187 17.58 -6.17 -4.37
CA ALA A 187 19.00 -6.50 -4.33
C ALA A 187 19.46 -7.14 -5.65
N VAL A 188 18.68 -8.09 -6.19
CA VAL A 188 19.00 -8.72 -7.48
C VAL A 188 18.88 -7.72 -8.64
N THR A 189 17.88 -6.84 -8.62
CA THR A 189 17.73 -5.77 -9.62
C THR A 189 18.91 -4.80 -9.60
N GLU A 190 19.34 -4.36 -8.41
CA GLU A 190 20.50 -3.47 -8.26
C GLU A 190 21.81 -4.19 -8.64
N LEU A 191 21.96 -5.47 -8.32
CA LEU A 191 23.12 -6.25 -8.75
C LEU A 191 23.18 -6.38 -10.27
N ALA A 192 22.04 -6.67 -10.91
CA ALA A 192 21.94 -6.71 -12.37
C ALA A 192 22.26 -5.35 -13.01
N SER A 193 21.90 -4.25 -12.35
CA SER A 193 22.17 -2.90 -12.85
C SER A 193 23.65 -2.50 -12.87
N LEU A 194 24.54 -3.27 -12.22
CA LEU A 194 25.98 -3.05 -12.29
C LEU A 194 26.55 -3.28 -13.70
N ASP A 195 25.87 -4.07 -14.52
CA ASP A 195 26.14 -4.22 -15.95
C ASP A 195 24.85 -3.98 -16.74
N PRO A 196 24.57 -2.73 -17.16
CA PRO A 196 23.32 -2.40 -17.85
C PRO A 196 23.11 -3.14 -19.18
N GLU A 197 24.20 -3.56 -19.84
CA GLU A 197 24.13 -4.23 -21.14
C GLU A 197 23.88 -5.73 -21.01
N ARG A 198 24.55 -6.38 -20.07
CA ARG A 198 24.55 -7.85 -19.94
C ARG A 198 23.79 -8.35 -18.71
N GLY A 199 23.45 -7.47 -17.78
CA GLY A 199 22.86 -7.80 -16.48
C GLY A 199 23.65 -8.88 -15.74
N LEU A 200 22.99 -9.99 -15.42
CA LEU A 200 23.62 -11.10 -14.69
C LEU A 200 24.26 -12.17 -15.58
N SER A 201 24.35 -11.96 -16.90
CA SER A 201 24.72 -13.04 -17.83
C SER A 201 26.15 -13.54 -17.58
N LEU A 202 27.12 -12.63 -17.48
CA LEU A 202 28.50 -12.97 -17.14
C LEU A 202 28.64 -13.47 -15.70
N PHE A 203 27.85 -12.92 -14.79
CA PHE A 203 27.83 -13.37 -13.40
C PHE A 203 27.45 -14.85 -13.29
N PHE A 204 26.41 -15.29 -13.99
CA PHE A 204 26.03 -16.71 -14.02
C PHE A 204 27.07 -17.60 -14.72
N GLU A 205 27.79 -17.07 -15.72
CA GLU A 205 28.92 -17.79 -16.32
C GLU A 205 30.06 -18.00 -15.31
N TYR A 206 30.51 -16.93 -14.66
CA TYR A 206 31.59 -17.00 -13.68
C TYR A 206 31.22 -17.80 -12.43
N TRP A 207 29.97 -17.73 -11.97
CA TRP A 207 29.55 -18.45 -10.75
C TRP A 207 29.63 -19.96 -10.92
N THR A 208 29.28 -20.50 -12.09
CA THR A 208 29.42 -21.95 -12.33
C THR A 208 30.84 -22.49 -12.18
N HIS A 209 31.86 -21.63 -12.28
CA HIS A 209 33.28 -21.97 -12.17
C HIS A 209 33.96 -21.37 -10.92
N SER A 210 33.19 -20.73 -10.04
CA SER A 210 33.72 -20.04 -8.86
C SER A 210 33.32 -20.78 -7.57
N PRO A 211 34.18 -20.81 -6.55
CA PRO A 211 33.90 -21.51 -5.30
C PRO A 211 32.84 -20.79 -4.45
N SER A 212 32.61 -19.49 -4.67
CA SER A 212 31.65 -18.69 -3.92
C SER A 212 30.97 -17.64 -4.79
N MET A 213 29.84 -17.11 -4.32
CA MET A 213 29.14 -16.00 -4.95
C MET A 213 30.03 -14.74 -5.03
N ASP A 214 30.75 -14.43 -3.94
CA ASP A 214 31.69 -13.30 -3.88
C ASP A 214 32.82 -13.43 -4.93
N VAL A 215 33.34 -14.66 -5.08
CA VAL A 215 33.96 -15.21 -6.30
C VAL A 215 33.57 -14.52 -7.62
N ALA A 216 32.31 -14.80 -7.95
CA ALA A 216 31.67 -14.48 -9.20
C ALA A 216 31.33 -12.99 -9.31
N VAL A 217 30.88 -12.35 -8.22
CA VAL A 217 30.59 -10.90 -8.19
C VAL A 217 31.86 -10.10 -8.53
N ARG A 218 33.01 -10.46 -7.93
CA ARG A 218 34.29 -9.80 -8.24
C ARG A 218 34.70 -9.93 -9.69
N ARG A 219 34.54 -11.12 -10.26
CA ARG A 219 34.89 -11.38 -11.67
C ARG A 219 33.93 -10.70 -12.65
N ALA A 220 32.64 -10.65 -12.33
CA ALA A 220 31.62 -10.07 -13.19
C ALA A 220 31.59 -8.54 -13.15
N PHE A 221 31.70 -7.95 -11.96
CA PHE A 221 31.39 -6.55 -11.73
C PHE A 221 32.54 -5.73 -11.14
N GLY A 222 33.69 -6.35 -10.86
CA GLY A 222 34.86 -5.67 -10.29
C GLY A 222 34.67 -5.21 -8.84
N THR A 223 33.64 -5.68 -8.14
CA THR A 223 33.38 -5.36 -6.72
C THR A 223 33.23 -6.63 -5.88
N THR A 224 33.39 -6.51 -4.57
CA THR A 224 33.16 -7.62 -3.64
C THR A 224 31.67 -7.70 -3.30
N LEU A 225 31.19 -8.88 -2.88
CA LEU A 225 29.81 -9.02 -2.40
C LEU A 225 29.54 -8.11 -1.19
N ALA A 226 30.51 -7.99 -0.28
CA ALA A 226 30.43 -7.08 0.86
C ALA A 226 30.41 -5.60 0.42
N GLY A 227 31.17 -5.24 -0.61
CA GLY A 227 31.17 -3.90 -1.19
C GLY A 227 29.83 -3.55 -1.85
N PHE A 228 29.25 -4.49 -2.58
CA PHE A 228 27.89 -4.38 -3.10
C PHE A 228 26.87 -4.22 -1.97
N GLU A 229 26.92 -5.06 -0.94
CA GLU A 229 26.02 -5.00 0.21
C GLU A 229 26.05 -3.62 0.89
N HIS A 230 27.25 -3.09 1.17
CA HIS A 230 27.42 -1.79 1.82
C HIS A 230 26.80 -0.65 0.98
N GLU A 231 26.99 -0.69 -0.34
CA GLU A 231 26.42 0.30 -1.25
C GLU A 231 24.89 0.17 -1.35
N PHE A 232 24.38 -1.06 -1.46
CA PHE A 232 22.94 -1.36 -1.44
C PHE A 232 22.28 -0.84 -0.16
N GLN A 233 22.86 -1.11 1.01
CA GLN A 233 22.37 -0.62 2.29
C GLN A 233 22.38 0.90 2.36
N THR A 234 23.46 1.54 1.89
CA THR A 234 23.60 3.00 1.87
C THR A 234 22.51 3.65 1.00
N ARG A 235 22.28 3.13 -0.21
CA ARG A 235 21.22 3.63 -1.11
C ARG A 235 19.83 3.39 -0.56
N THR A 236 19.59 2.21 0.01
CA THR A 236 18.29 1.86 0.59
C THR A 236 17.98 2.75 1.78
N ARG A 237 18.96 3.00 2.66
CA ARG A 237 18.84 3.96 3.77
C ARG A 237 18.56 5.38 3.28
N ARG A 238 19.21 5.85 2.22
CA ARG A 238 18.94 7.19 1.65
C ARG A 238 17.52 7.29 1.08
N ARG A 239 17.05 6.26 0.39
CA ARG A 239 15.73 6.25 -0.25
C ARG A 239 14.57 6.14 0.74
N TYR A 240 14.68 5.28 1.76
CA TYR A 240 13.59 5.05 2.73
C TYR A 240 13.79 5.74 4.08
N GLY A 241 15.02 6.07 4.47
CA GLY A 241 15.31 6.82 5.70
C GLY A 241 14.94 8.30 5.62
N GLY A 242 14.84 8.89 4.41
CA GLY A 242 14.32 10.24 4.24
C GLY A 242 12.88 10.40 4.75
N LEU A 243 12.07 9.34 4.69
CA LEU A 243 10.70 9.33 5.23
C LEU A 243 10.69 9.35 6.76
N ALA A 244 11.68 8.75 7.43
CA ALA A 244 11.82 8.82 8.89
C ALA A 244 12.11 10.24 9.36
N LEU A 245 12.92 11.02 8.63
CA LEU A 245 13.18 12.44 8.95
C LEU A 245 11.91 13.31 8.85
N PHE A 246 11.03 13.06 7.88
CA PHE A 246 9.74 13.76 7.77
C PHE A 246 8.75 13.32 8.86
N ALA A 247 8.76 12.04 9.23
CA ALA A 247 8.01 11.53 10.37
C ALA A 247 8.51 12.16 11.69
N ASP A 248 9.82 12.33 11.86
CA ASP A 248 10.42 12.98 13.03
C ASP A 248 10.03 14.45 13.12
N LEU A 249 10.06 15.21 12.02
CA LEU A 249 9.62 16.62 12.05
C LEU A 249 8.12 16.72 12.33
N SER A 250 7.30 15.83 11.76
CA SER A 250 5.85 15.82 11.97
C SER A 250 5.49 15.37 13.37
N LEU A 251 6.18 14.37 13.93
CA LEU A 251 6.01 13.91 15.30
C LEU A 251 6.52 14.96 16.30
N LEU A 252 7.67 15.58 16.04
CA LEU A 252 8.20 16.69 16.83
C LEU A 252 7.22 17.87 16.82
N LEU A 253 6.69 18.25 15.66
CA LEU A 253 5.70 19.31 15.53
C LEU A 253 4.37 18.93 16.19
N LEU A 254 3.95 17.67 16.12
CA LEU A 254 2.76 17.17 16.83
C LEU A 254 2.94 17.25 18.35
N VAL A 255 4.06 16.74 18.87
CA VAL A 255 4.41 16.80 20.29
C VAL A 255 4.52 18.26 20.75
N LEU A 256 5.22 19.10 19.98
CA LEU A 256 5.34 20.52 20.27
C LEU A 256 3.97 21.22 20.21
N SER A 257 3.11 20.85 19.26
CA SER A 257 1.74 21.37 19.19
C SER A 257 0.93 20.95 20.41
N VAL A 258 0.96 19.68 20.82
CA VAL A 258 0.26 19.21 22.03
C VAL A 258 0.77 19.93 23.29
N LEU A 259 2.07 20.18 23.39
CA LEU A 259 2.66 20.89 24.53
C LEU A 259 2.36 22.40 24.52
N LEU A 260 2.43 23.07 23.36
CA LEU A 260 2.27 24.52 23.25
C LEU A 260 0.83 24.97 23.03
N PHE A 261 -0.05 24.13 22.49
CA PHE A 261 -1.45 24.44 22.24
C PHE A 261 -2.21 24.89 23.50
N PRO A 262 -2.13 24.21 24.66
CA PRO A 262 -2.79 24.71 25.88
C PRO A 262 -2.22 26.06 26.34
N PHE A 263 -0.92 26.30 26.16
CA PHE A 263 -0.32 27.60 26.47
C PHE A 263 -0.80 28.70 25.51
N PHE A 264 -0.94 28.39 24.22
CA PHE A 264 -1.50 29.30 23.22
C PHE A 264 -2.95 29.65 23.51
N ILE A 265 -3.78 28.66 23.86
CA ILE A 265 -5.18 28.89 24.27
C ILE A 265 -5.22 29.74 25.54
N ALA A 266 -4.44 29.40 26.57
CA ALA A 266 -4.37 30.18 27.81
C ALA A 266 -3.93 31.63 27.58
N ARG A 267 -2.94 31.85 26.71
CA ARG A 267 -2.49 33.19 26.30
C ARG A 267 -3.60 33.94 25.57
N ARG A 268 -4.24 33.32 24.57
CA ARG A 268 -5.30 33.95 23.77
C ARG A 268 -6.53 34.29 24.61
N MET A 269 -6.86 33.47 25.60
CA MET A 269 -7.92 33.78 26.57
C MET A 269 -7.55 34.96 27.46
N ARG A 270 -6.30 35.05 27.94
CA ARG A 270 -5.83 36.21 28.72
C ARG A 270 -5.85 37.50 27.92
N ASP A 271 -5.39 37.46 26.67
CA ASP A 271 -5.34 38.63 25.80
C ASP A 271 -6.75 39.13 25.45
N ARG A 272 -7.70 38.21 25.21
CA ARG A 272 -9.13 38.57 25.04
C ARG A 272 -9.72 39.22 26.29
N ARG A 273 -9.40 38.72 27.48
CA ARG A 273 -9.86 39.33 28.75
C ARG A 273 -9.29 40.73 28.95
N ARG A 274 -8.02 40.95 28.61
CA ARG A 274 -7.37 42.27 28.67
C ARG A 274 -8.00 43.26 27.71
N LEU A 275 -8.24 42.86 26.46
CA LEU A 275 -8.90 43.70 25.47
C LEU A 275 -10.33 44.05 25.88
N ALA A 276 -11.09 43.07 26.38
CA ALA A 276 -12.44 43.32 26.87
C ALA A 276 -12.46 44.31 28.06
N ALA A 277 -11.45 44.23 28.95
CA ALA A 277 -11.31 45.16 30.06
C ALA A 277 -10.97 46.59 29.58
N LEU A 278 -10.10 46.74 28.58
CA LEU A 278 -9.80 48.04 27.97
C LEU A 278 -11.03 48.66 27.30
N LEU A 279 -11.74 47.89 26.47
CA LEU A 279 -12.98 48.35 25.81
C LEU A 279 -14.07 48.74 26.82
N ALA A 280 -14.17 48.01 27.94
CA ALA A 280 -15.10 48.34 29.01
C ALA A 280 -14.72 49.63 29.75
N ALA A 281 -13.41 49.88 29.94
CA ALA A 281 -12.89 51.10 30.54
C ALA A 281 -13.12 52.32 29.63
N ASP A 282 -12.83 52.19 28.33
CA ASP A 282 -13.08 53.24 27.34
C ASP A 282 -14.57 53.61 27.28
N ALA A 283 -15.45 52.60 27.20
CA ALA A 283 -16.90 52.84 27.22
C ALA A 283 -17.39 53.46 28.54
N ALA A 284 -16.73 53.21 29.66
CA ALA A 284 -17.04 53.86 30.94
C ALA A 284 -16.57 55.32 30.95
N ALA A 285 -15.40 55.61 30.39
CA ALA A 285 -14.88 56.97 30.24
C ALA A 285 -15.78 57.81 29.32
N GLU A 286 -16.17 57.28 28.14
CA GLU A 286 -17.08 57.96 27.22
C GLU A 286 -18.43 58.28 27.87
N ARG A 287 -19.01 57.34 28.64
CA ARG A 287 -20.25 57.60 29.38
C ARG A 287 -20.08 58.69 30.44
N ALA A 288 -18.94 58.73 31.12
CA ALA A 288 -18.63 59.78 32.09
C ALA A 288 -18.47 61.15 31.41
N GLU A 289 -17.79 61.20 30.27
CA GLU A 289 -17.65 62.41 29.44
C GLU A 289 -19.02 62.89 28.94
N GLN A 290 -19.84 62.00 28.38
CA GLN A 290 -21.21 62.33 27.94
C GLN A 290 -22.09 62.85 29.08
N ALA A 291 -22.02 62.23 30.26
CA ALA A 291 -22.74 62.69 31.45
C ALA A 291 -22.25 64.09 31.89
N SER A 292 -20.95 64.34 31.83
CA SER A 292 -20.38 65.66 32.15
C SER A 292 -20.77 66.73 31.13
N ALA A 293 -20.78 66.40 29.83
CA ALA A 293 -21.19 67.31 28.76
C ALA A 293 -22.69 67.63 28.84
N LEU A 294 -23.53 66.63 29.12
CA LEU A 294 -24.97 66.84 29.39
C LEU A 294 -25.19 67.73 30.62
N ALA A 295 -24.43 67.52 31.70
CA ALA A 295 -24.51 68.36 32.89
C ALA A 295 -24.09 69.81 32.60
N MET A 296 -23.05 70.03 31.78
CA MET A 296 -22.66 71.37 31.33
C MET A 296 -23.73 72.03 30.45
N LEU A 297 -24.30 71.31 29.48
CA LEU A 297 -25.38 71.84 28.62
C LEU A 297 -26.62 72.23 29.42
N LEU A 298 -27.00 71.43 30.43
CA LEU A 298 -28.10 71.75 31.33
C LEU A 298 -27.77 72.95 32.24
N ALA A 299 -26.51 73.16 32.60
CA ALA A 299 -26.06 74.32 33.36
C ALA A 299 -25.99 75.60 32.50
N GLU A 300 -25.64 75.50 31.22
CA GLU A 300 -25.58 76.63 30.28
C GLU A 300 -26.96 77.01 29.70
N GLY A 301 -27.89 76.06 29.60
CA GLY A 301 -29.26 76.29 29.14
C GLY A 301 -30.20 76.92 30.18
N GLY A 302 -29.71 77.21 31.39
CA GLY A 302 -30.48 77.77 32.48
C GLY A 302 -30.47 79.31 32.54
N VAL A 303 -31.13 80.01 31.61
CA VAL A 303 -31.55 81.42 31.80
C VAL A 303 -33.01 81.62 31.32
N ALA A 304 -33.78 82.22 32.23
CA ALA A 304 -35.24 82.41 32.26
C ALA A 304 -35.75 83.67 31.50
N PRO A 305 -36.98 84.15 31.76
CA PRO A 305 -38.23 83.87 31.05
C PRO A 305 -38.67 85.03 30.10
N SER A 306 -39.62 84.77 29.20
CA SER A 306 -40.46 85.82 28.60
C SER A 306 -41.85 85.29 28.27
N SER A 307 -42.82 86.14 28.54
CA SER A 307 -44.26 85.92 28.67
C SER A 307 -45.05 86.16 27.38
N ALA A 308 -46.19 85.47 27.29
CA ALA A 308 -47.54 85.96 26.95
C ALA A 308 -48.22 85.38 25.69
N SER A 309 -49.44 84.88 25.95
CA SER A 309 -50.65 84.77 25.10
C SER A 309 -50.58 83.91 23.84
N GLU A 310 -51.56 83.08 23.47
CA GLU A 310 -52.93 82.84 23.94
C GLU A 310 -53.44 81.65 23.10
N ALA A 311 -54.28 80.78 23.70
CA ALA A 311 -55.35 79.95 23.09
C ALA A 311 -55.02 79.08 21.83
N GLU A 312 -55.45 77.84 21.66
CA GLU A 312 -56.64 77.16 22.15
C GLU A 312 -56.53 75.64 21.84
N ALA A 313 -57.25 74.88 22.66
CA ALA A 313 -57.63 73.47 22.66
C ALA A 313 -57.86 72.79 21.27
N ALA A 314 -57.94 71.46 21.12
CA ALA A 314 -58.33 70.40 22.04
C ALA A 314 -57.89 69.01 21.50
N ASP A 315 -57.44 68.14 22.42
CA ASP A 315 -57.94 66.79 22.79
C ASP A 315 -59.08 66.14 21.93
N PRO A 316 -59.37 64.80 21.99
CA PRO A 316 -58.92 63.88 23.03
C PRO A 316 -58.66 62.39 22.66
N ALA A 317 -58.04 61.71 23.63
CA ALA A 317 -58.36 60.39 24.20
C ALA A 317 -58.71 59.16 23.33
N GLY A 318 -58.25 58.00 23.80
CA GLY A 318 -58.82 56.68 23.48
C GLY A 318 -57.77 55.57 23.58
N THR A 319 -57.54 54.95 24.73
CA THR A 319 -58.21 53.71 25.21
C THR A 319 -57.78 52.44 24.46
N LEU A 320 -57.35 51.44 25.25
CA LEU A 320 -57.11 50.00 24.99
C LEU A 320 -58.32 49.30 24.28
N PRO A 321 -58.39 47.96 24.06
CA PRO A 321 -57.44 46.82 24.19
C PRO A 321 -57.49 45.79 23.01
N VAL A 322 -56.68 44.71 23.14
CA VAL A 322 -56.97 43.26 22.85
C VAL A 322 -57.82 42.90 21.62
N SER A 323 -57.27 42.11 20.69
CA SER A 323 -57.60 40.67 20.47
C SER A 323 -57.04 40.13 19.15
N SER A 324 -56.46 38.92 19.22
CA SER A 324 -56.26 37.97 18.12
C SER A 324 -57.60 37.62 17.43
N PRO A 325 -57.64 37.04 16.22
CA PRO A 325 -57.29 35.62 16.06
C PRO A 325 -56.73 35.20 14.69
N ASP A 326 -56.31 33.93 14.67
CA ASP A 326 -56.36 32.96 13.59
C ASP A 326 -55.43 33.06 12.36
N GLU A 327 -54.46 32.13 12.40
CA GLU A 327 -54.02 31.26 11.31
C GLU A 327 -55.08 31.00 10.21
N PRO A 328 -54.67 30.71 8.95
CA PRO A 328 -54.36 29.30 8.65
C PRO A 328 -53.32 29.03 7.55
N THR A 329 -52.58 27.94 7.77
CA THR A 329 -52.23 26.84 6.84
C THR A 329 -51.62 27.07 5.45
N SER A 330 -50.69 26.14 5.16
CA SER A 330 -50.47 25.42 3.88
C SER A 330 -49.30 25.84 3.00
N GLY A 331 -48.49 24.83 2.64
CA GLY A 331 -48.06 24.67 1.25
C GLY A 331 -46.56 24.71 0.96
N LEU A 332 -45.91 23.54 1.03
CA LEU A 332 -44.75 23.11 0.23
C LEU A 332 -44.87 23.53 -1.27
N PRO A 333 -43.80 23.57 -2.11
CA PRO A 333 -42.89 22.43 -2.26
C PRO A 333 -41.44 22.67 -2.74
N GLN A 334 -40.71 21.55 -2.72
CA GLN A 334 -39.47 21.21 -3.41
C GLN A 334 -39.46 21.55 -4.92
N ARG A 335 -38.28 21.88 -5.45
CA ARG A 335 -37.76 21.43 -6.78
C ARG A 335 -36.23 21.59 -6.77
N ARG A 336 -35.50 20.47 -6.86
CA ARG A 336 -34.98 19.78 -8.06
C ARG A 336 -33.68 20.38 -8.60
N SER A 337 -32.62 19.62 -8.33
CA SER A 337 -31.38 19.49 -9.08
C SER A 337 -31.65 18.94 -10.48
N ASP A 338 -31.09 19.57 -11.52
CA ASP A 338 -30.84 18.94 -12.81
C ASP A 338 -29.35 19.05 -13.12
N GLY A 339 -28.74 17.88 -13.36
CA GLY A 339 -27.36 17.71 -13.74
C GLY A 339 -27.17 17.85 -15.26
N VAL A 340 -26.02 18.39 -15.62
CA VAL A 340 -25.52 18.52 -16.99
C VAL A 340 -24.68 17.28 -17.31
N SER A 341 -24.96 16.65 -18.45
CA SER A 341 -24.05 15.69 -19.10
C SER A 341 -24.03 16.06 -20.59
N ASP A 342 -22.82 16.38 -21.05
CA ASP A 342 -22.49 16.76 -22.42
C ASP A 342 -21.64 15.62 -22.99
N ASP A 343 -22.08 15.03 -24.09
CA ASP A 343 -21.35 14.00 -24.85
C ASP A 343 -21.23 14.50 -26.29
N GLY A 344 -20.00 14.89 -26.64
CA GLY A 344 -19.63 15.44 -27.94
C GLY A 344 -19.05 14.37 -28.84
N THR A 345 -19.85 13.93 -29.80
CA THR A 345 -19.44 13.15 -30.98
C THR A 345 -18.79 14.06 -32.02
N VAL A 346 -17.63 13.69 -32.57
CA VAL A 346 -17.20 14.15 -33.91
C VAL A 346 -16.59 12.98 -34.68
N ALA A 347 -16.97 12.96 -35.96
CA ALA A 347 -16.68 12.02 -37.04
C ALA A 347 -15.20 11.80 -37.39
#